data_AF-A0A369KWS5-F1
#
_entry.id   AF-A0A369KWS5-F1
#
_cell.length_a   1.000
_cell.length_b   1.000
_cell.length_c   1.000
_cell.angle_alpha   90.00
_cell.angle_beta   90.00
_cell.angle_gamma   90.00
#
_symmetry.space_group_name_H-M   'P 1'
#
loop_
_entity.id
_entity.type
_entity.pdbx_description
1 polymer ?
#
loop_
_entity_poly.entity_id
_entity_poly.type
_entity_poly.pdbx_seq_one_letter_code
_entity_poly.pdbx_strand_id
1 'polypeptide(L)' 'MDKLLLAFKILITALVLILVVQNIVMVEVRFLTWSLRLPMAILLVVIYLLGMVTGKSLLTLLRRLRANRARRSR' A
#
# COMPACT_ATOMS: atom_id res chain seq x y z
N MET A 1 21.35 2.06 39.61
CA MET A 1 19.94 2.34 39.20
C MET A 1 19.77 2.26 37.68
N ASP A 2 20.85 2.43 36.91
CA ASP A 2 20.84 2.52 35.44
C ASP A 2 20.49 1.21 34.74
N LYS A 3 20.92 0.07 35.29
CA LYS A 3 20.59 -1.27 34.75
C LYS A 3 19.09 -1.56 34.78
N LEU A 4 18.39 -1.05 35.79
CA LEU A 4 16.95 -1.25 35.97
C LEU A 4 16.15 -0.40 34.97
N LEU A 5 16.60 0.85 34.73
CA LEU A 5 16.06 1.71 33.69
C LEU A 5 16.30 1.15 32.27
N LEU A 6 17.47 0.57 32.04
CA LEU A 6 17.80 -0.06 30.76
C LEU A 6 16.96 -1.32 30.52
N ALA A 7 16.83 -2.19 31.52
CA ALA A 7 15.98 -3.37 31.45
C ALA A 7 14.50 -2.99 31.21
N PHE A 8 14.02 -1.95 31.89
CA PHE A 8 12.66 -1.44 31.70
C PHE A 8 12.44 -0.86 30.29
N LYS A 9 13.40 -0.09 29.77
CA LYS A 9 13.35 0.40 28.37
C LYS A 9 13.31 -0.76 27.37
N ILE A 10 14.18 -1.76 27.53
CA ILE A 10 14.22 -2.93 26.65
C ILE A 10 12.90 -3.69 26.71
N LEU A 11 12.34 -3.88 27.91
CA LEU A 11 11.06 -4.54 28.10
C LEU A 11 9.92 -3.79 27.40
N ILE A 12 9.84 -2.47 27.57
CA ILE A 12 8.86 -1.63 26.87
C ILE A 12 9.04 -1.72 25.35
N THR A 13 10.27 -1.63 24.86
CA THR A 13 10.55 -1.74 23.42
C THR A 13 10.11 -3.10 22.86
N ALA A 14 10.39 -4.20 23.58
CA ALA A 14 9.96 -5.54 23.17
C ALA A 14 8.44 -5.66 23.15
N LEU A 15 7.74 -5.13 24.16
CA LEU A 15 6.27 -5.12 24.21
C LEU A 15 5.67 -4.34 23.04
N VAL A 16 6.20 -3.15 22.73
CA VAL A 16 5.74 -2.34 21.59
C VAL A 16 5.99 -3.07 20.28
N LEU A 17 7.14 -3.72 20.10
CA LEU A 17 7.43 -4.51 18.90
C LEU A 17 6.47 -5.68 18.72
N ILE A 18 6.20 -6.43 19.81
CA ILE A 18 5.20 -7.50 19.80
C ILE A 18 3.83 -6.95 19.44
N LEU A 19 3.43 -5.84 20.06
CA LEU A 19 2.16 -5.17 19.79
C LEU A 19 2.05 -4.77 18.31
N VAL A 20 3.10 -4.18 17.73
CA VAL A 20 3.14 -3.81 16.31
C VAL A 20 2.97 -5.04 15.44
N VAL A 21 3.75 -6.10 15.66
CA VAL A 21 3.69 -7.33 14.87
C VAL A 21 2.32 -8.01 14.99
N GLN A 22 1.75 -8.05 16.20
CA GLN A 22 0.43 -8.63 16.45
C GLN A 22 -0.72 -7.76 15.92
N ASN A 23 -0.56 -6.44 15.86
CA ASN A 23 -1.55 -5.51 15.30
C ASN A 23 -1.34 -5.28 13.80
N ILE A 24 -0.53 -6.10 13.14
CA ILE A 24 -0.54 -6.16 11.67
C ILE A 24 -1.87 -6.78 11.25
N VAL A 25 -2.78 -5.94 10.76
CA VAL A 25 -4.03 -6.40 10.16
C VAL A 25 -3.69 -7.10 8.85
N MET A 26 -3.66 -8.43 8.91
CA MET A 26 -3.52 -9.30 7.74
C MET A 26 -4.86 -9.32 7.01
N VAL A 27 -4.85 -8.90 5.75
CA VAL A 27 -6.02 -8.93 4.87
C VAL A 27 -5.85 -10.06 3.86
N GLU A 28 -6.93 -10.78 3.60
CA GLU A 28 -6.98 -11.81 2.57
C GLU A 28 -7.57 -11.22 1.29
N VAL A 29 -6.77 -11.20 0.23
CA VAL A 29 -7.20 -10.83 -1.11
C VAL A 29 -7.55 -12.12 -1.84
N ARG A 30 -8.81 -12.25 -2.28
CA ARG A 30 -9.28 -13.39 -3.07
C ARG A 30 -9.59 -12.92 -4.49
N PHE A 31 -9.05 -13.62 -5.47
CA PHE A 31 -9.28 -13.35 -6.88
C PHE A 31 -9.52 -14.65 -7.64
N LEU A 32 -10.76 -14.87 -8.08
CA LEU A 32 -11.22 -16.12 -8.70
C LEU A 32 -10.89 -17.33 -7.80
N THR A 33 -9.93 -18.17 -8.20
CA THR A 33 -9.45 -19.35 -7.45
C THR A 33 -8.19 -19.08 -6.62
N TRP A 34 -7.62 -17.88 -6.70
CA TRP A 34 -6.41 -17.49 -5.99
C TRP A 34 -6.71 -16.74 -4.70
N SER A 35 -5.92 -16.99 -3.67
CA SER A 35 -5.96 -16.23 -2.41
C SER A 35 -4.55 -15.86 -1.97
N LEU A 36 -4.41 -14.64 -1.44
CA LEU A 36 -3.15 -14.11 -0.94
C LEU A 36 -3.40 -13.35 0.35
N ARG A 37 -2.62 -13.66 1.40
CA ARG A 37 -2.68 -12.95 2.68
C ARG A 37 -1.48 -12.04 2.82
N LEU A 38 -1.73 -10.78 3.11
CA LEU A 38 -0.68 -9.78 3.28
C LEU A 38 -1.14 -8.66 4.23
N PRO A 39 -0.19 -7.93 4.84
CA PRO A 39 -0.50 -6.76 5.66
C PRO A 39 -1.29 -5.70 4.89
N MET A 40 -2.31 -5.11 5.52
CA MET A 40 -3.12 -4.05 4.90
C MET A 40 -2.28 -2.89 4.34
N ALA A 41 -1.21 -2.49 5.05
CA ALA A 41 -0.31 -1.45 4.59
C ALA A 41 0.37 -1.80 3.25
N ILE A 42 0.81 -3.05 3.09
CA ILE A 42 1.42 -3.53 1.84
C ILE A 42 0.37 -3.51 0.72
N LEU A 43 -0.87 -3.95 1.00
CA LEU A 43 -1.97 -3.91 0.04
C LEU A 43 -2.18 -2.50 -0.51
N LEU A 44 -2.26 -1.51 0.39
CA LEU A 44 -2.49 -0.11 0.04
C LEU A 44 -1.37 0.45 -0.84
N VAL A 45 -0.11 0.16 -0.50
CA VAL A 45 1.04 0.58 -1.32
C VAL A 45 0.96 -0.02 -2.72
N VAL A 46 0.70 -1.32 -2.84
CA VAL A 46 0.58 -2.00 -4.14
C VAL A 46 -0.56 -1.39 -4.97
N ILE A 47 -1.75 -1.23 -4.39
CA ILE A 47 -2.91 -0.63 -5.06
C ILE A 47 -2.60 0.79 -5.52
N TYR A 48 -1.96 1.59 -4.68
CA TYR A 48 -1.59 2.96 -5.01
C TYR A 48 -0.65 3.04 -6.22
N LEU A 49 0.40 2.20 -6.23
CA LEU A 49 1.35 2.14 -7.34
C LEU A 49 0.66 1.67 -8.64
N LEU A 50 -0.19 0.65 -8.57
CA LEU A 50 -0.98 0.20 -9.71
C LEU A 50 -1.91 1.29 -10.23
N GLY A 51 -2.56 2.02 -9.31
CA GLY A 51 -3.39 3.18 -9.62
C GLY A 51 -2.61 4.30 -10.32
N MET A 52 -1.38 4.58 -9.89
CA MET A 52 -0.52 5.57 -10.55
C MET A 52 -0.16 5.16 -11.99
N VAL A 53 0.23 3.90 -12.20
CA VAL A 53 0.61 3.38 -13.52
C VAL A 53 -0.59 3.40 -14.46
N THR A 54 -1.74 2.92 -13.99
CA THR A 54 -2.99 2.86 -14.76
C THR A 54 -3.55 4.25 -15.03
N GLY A 55 -3.57 5.12 -14.02
CA GLY A 55 -4.06 6.49 -14.11
C GLY A 55 -3.28 7.34 -15.11
N LYS A 56 -1.94 7.27 -15.11
CA LYS A 56 -1.10 7.96 -16.11
C LYS A 56 -1.39 7.49 -17.54
N SER A 57 -1.56 6.18 -17.71
CA SER A 57 -1.86 5.58 -19.01
C SER A 57 -3.23 6.03 -19.52
N LEU A 58 -4.25 6.01 -18.65
CA LEU A 58 -5.60 6.46 -18.96
C LEU A 58 -5.63 7.96 -19.33
N LEU A 59 -4.94 8.81 -18.56
CA LEU A 59 -4.86 10.24 -18.85
C LEU A 59 -4.22 10.52 -20.22
N THR A 60 -3.18 9.75 -20.56
CA THR A 60 -2.48 9.88 -21.84
C THR A 60 -3.37 9.49 -23.01
N LEU A 61 -4.11 8.38 -22.88
CA LEU A 61 -5.09 7.94 -23.88
C LEU A 61 -6.21 8.97 -24.05
N LEU A 62 -6.76 9.49 -22.95
CA LEU A 62 -7.83 10.48 -23.00
C LEU A 62 -7.38 11.77 -23.67
N ARG A 63 -6.16 12.24 -23.39
CA ARG A 63 -5.55 13.40 -24.07
C ARG A 63 -5.41 13.16 -25.58
N ARG A 64 -4.93 11.99 -26.00
CA ARG A 64 -4.81 11.63 -27.42
C ARG A 64 -6.15 11.62 -28.13
N LEU A 65 -7.19 11.05 -27.50
CA LEU A 65 -8.54 11.02 -28.06
C LEU A 65 -9.12 12.43 -28.24
N ARG A 66 -8.94 13.33 -27.26
CA ARG A 66 -9.38 14.73 -27.37
C ARG A 66 -8.61 15.49 -28.46
N ALA A 67 -7.28 15.32 -28.54
CA ALA A 67 -6.45 15.97 -29.55
C ALA A 67 -6.79 15.52 -30.98
N ASN A 68 -7.07 14.23 -31.21
CA ASN A 68 -7.51 13.72 -32.51
C ASN A 68 -8.89 14.27 -32.91
N ARG A 69 -9.80 14.47 -31.96
CA ARG A 69 -11.13 15.02 -32.24
C ARG A 69 -11.05 16.49 -32.69
N ALA A 70 -10.16 17.28 -32.08
CA ALA A 70 -9.95 18.68 -32.45
C ALA A 70 -9.31 18.86 -33.84
N ARG A 71 -8.52 17.89 -34.33
CA ARG A 71 -7.94 17.93 -35.69
C ARG A 71 -8.94 17.54 -36.78
N ARG A 72 -10.00 16.81 -36.45
CA ARG A 72 -10.97 16.29 -37.42
C ARG A 72 -12.13 17.25 -37.70
N SER A 73 -12.22 18.38 -37.00
CA SER A 73 -13.21 19.45 -37.23
C SER A 73 -12.64 20.71 -37.89
N ARG A 74 -11.43 20.63 -38.45
CA ARG A 74 -10.85 21.60 -39.39
C ARG A 74 -10.69 20.89 -40.73
#